data_AF-A0A0K1K0L6-F1
#
_entry.id   AF-A0A0K1K0L6-F1
#
_cell.length_a   1.000
_cell.length_b   1.000
_cell.length_c   1.000
_cell.angle_alpha   90.00
_cell.angle_beta   90.00
_cell.angle_gamma   90.00
#
_symmetry.space_group_name_H-M   'P 1'
#
loop_
_entity.id
_entity.type
_entity.pdbx_description
1 polymer ?
#
loop_
_entity_poly.entity_id
_entity_poly.type
_entity_poly.pdbx_seq_one_letter_code
_entity_poly.pdbx_strand_id
1 'polypeptide(L)' 'MSSNQNSVVQSIHRLDRKFDDTGSQMHDFYSRQTNGEMPDPNEFIRLLQQQAMVHSAMTAQFGLLQKPLKTVLNETK' A
#
# COMPACT_ATOMS: atom_id res chain seq x y z
N MET A 1 -6.73 -13.95 27.37
CA MET A 1 -5.81 -13.12 26.55
C MET A 1 -6.48 -12.90 25.20
N SER A 2 -7.31 -11.87 25.08
CA SER A 2 -8.14 -11.63 23.90
C SER A 2 -7.27 -11.10 22.77
N SER A 3 -6.78 -12.00 21.91
CA SER A 3 -6.04 -11.69 20.68
C SER A 3 -6.99 -11.09 19.63
N ASN A 4 -7.59 -9.94 19.94
CA ASN A 4 -8.37 -9.17 18.97
C ASN A 4 -7.39 -8.28 18.19
N GLN A 5 -6.44 -8.91 17.50
CA GLN A 5 -5.56 -8.20 16.58
C GLN A 5 -6.43 -7.75 15.41
N ASN A 6 -6.78 -6.48 15.41
CA ASN A 6 -7.66 -5.86 14.44
C ASN A 6 -7.16 -6.18 13.01
N SER A 7 -7.87 -7.06 12.32
CA SER A 7 -7.46 -7.64 11.03
C SER A 7 -7.23 -6.57 9.96
N VAL A 8 -7.91 -5.44 10.09
CA VAL A 8 -7.74 -4.27 9.23
C VAL A 8 -6.40 -3.58 9.48
N VAL A 9 -6.03 -3.39 10.74
CA VAL A 9 -4.72 -2.79 11.11
C VAL A 9 -3.57 -3.68 10.63
N GLN A 10 -3.71 -5.00 10.76
CA GLN A 10 -2.74 -5.95 10.20
C GLN A 10 -2.65 -5.88 8.67
N SER A 11 -3.80 -5.73 8.00
CA SER A 11 -3.86 -5.58 6.54
C SER A 11 -3.20 -4.28 6.08
N ILE A 12 -3.43 -3.16 6.79
CA ILE A 12 -2.76 -1.88 6.54
C ILE A 12 -1.25 -2.01 6.72
N HIS A 13 -0.76 -2.58 7.84
CA HIS A 13 0.69 -2.80 8.04
C HIS A 13 1.33 -3.72 7.01
N ARG A 14 0.57 -4.67 6.44
CA ARG A 14 1.05 -5.52 5.35
C ARG A 14 1.14 -4.75 4.04
N LEU A 15 0.16 -3.89 3.75
CA LEU A 15 0.16 -3.04 2.57
C LEU A 15 1.26 -1.97 2.65
N ASP A 16 1.48 -1.41 3.83
CA ASP A 16 2.52 -0.43 4.14
C ASP A 16 3.91 -0.99 3.84
N ARG A 17 4.22 -2.17 4.40
CA ARG A 17 5.48 -2.89 4.07
C ARG A 17 5.64 -3.19 2.58
N LYS A 18 4.56 -3.49 1.87
CA LYS A 18 4.60 -3.69 0.41
C LYS A 18 4.84 -2.40 -0.36
N PHE A 19 4.34 -1.27 0.15
CA PHE A 19 4.57 0.05 -0.44
C PHE A 19 6.04 0.44 -0.29
N ASP A 20 6.61 0.27 0.90
CA ASP A 20 8.04 0.52 1.18
C ASP A 20 8.95 -0.36 0.32
N ASP A 21 8.66 -1.65 0.22
CA ASP A 21 9.41 -2.60 -0.62
C ASP A 21 9.38 -2.20 -2.10
N THR A 22 8.20 -1.79 -2.61
CA THR A 22 8.08 -1.30 -3.99
C THR A 22 8.86 0.01 -4.18
N GLY A 23 8.89 0.89 -3.17
CA GLY A 23 9.70 2.11 -3.17
C GLY A 23 11.20 1.82 -3.22
N SER A 24 11.67 0.82 -2.47
CA SER A 24 13.07 0.36 -2.53
C SER A 24 13.43 -0.16 -3.91
N GLN A 25 12.59 -0.99 -4.52
CA GLN A 25 12.82 -1.52 -5.88
C GLN A 25 12.83 -0.42 -6.94
N MET A 26 12.01 0.62 -6.76
CA MET A 26 12.03 1.81 -7.60
C MET A 26 13.35 2.57 -7.48
N HIS A 27 13.84 2.75 -6.25
CA HIS A 27 15.12 3.39 -5.98
C HIS A 27 16.28 2.60 -6.60
N ASP A 28 16.25 1.27 -6.49
CA ASP A 28 17.25 0.39 -7.09
C ASP A 28 17.22 0.44 -8.63
N PHE A 29 16.04 0.54 -9.24
CA PHE A 29 15.90 0.78 -10.69
C PHE A 29 16.57 2.09 -11.11
N TYR A 30 16.30 3.18 -10.39
CA TYR A 30 16.94 4.47 -10.66
C TYR A 30 18.46 4.44 -10.44
N SER A 31 18.92 3.77 -9.37
CA SER A 31 20.34 3.62 -9.08
C SER A 31 21.06 2.90 -10.22
N ARG A 32 20.52 1.78 -10.70
CA ARG A 32 21.03 1.05 -11.87
C ARG A 32 21.09 1.92 -13.12
N GLN A 33 20.02 2.67 -13.40
CA GLN A 33 19.98 3.61 -14.52
C GLN A 33 21.07 4.70 -14.40
N THR A 34 21.30 5.26 -13.20
CA THR A 34 22.36 6.25 -12.98
C THR A 34 23.77 5.67 -13.04
N ASN A 35 23.93 4.38 -12.72
CA ASN A 35 25.19 3.66 -12.83
C ASN A 35 25.54 3.26 -14.27
N GLY A 36 24.70 3.64 -15.24
CA GLY A 36 24.90 3.36 -16.67
C GLY A 36 24.36 2.01 -17.13
N GLU A 37 23.65 1.28 -16.26
CA GLU A 37 22.88 0.12 -16.70
C GLU A 37 21.64 0.58 -17.49
N MET A 38 21.19 -0.25 -18.44
CA MET A 38 19.92 -0.06 -19.14
C MET A 38 18.89 -1.05 -18.60
N PRO A 39 18.27 -0.77 -17.43
CA PRO A 39 17.25 -1.64 -16.88
C PRO A 39 16.00 -1.65 -17.78
N ASP A 40 15.26 -2.76 -17.78
CA ASP A 40 14.12 -2.97 -18.68
C ASP A 40 13.03 -1.91 -18.43
N PRO A 41 12.62 -1.12 -19.44
CA PRO A 41 11.54 -0.15 -19.30
C PRO A 41 10.23 -0.78 -18.80
N ASN A 42 9.99 -2.06 -19.09
CA ASN A 42 8.80 -2.77 -18.59
C ASN A 42 8.87 -3.02 -17.08
N GLU A 43 10.07 -3.14 -16.51
CA GLU A 43 10.27 -3.29 -15.06
C GLU A 43 9.74 -2.05 -14.33
N PHE A 44 10.04 -0.86 -14.84
CA PHE A 44 9.52 0.40 -14.30
C PHE A 44 8.00 0.48 -14.35
N ILE A 45 7.38 0.11 -15.48
CA ILE A 45 5.90 0.10 -15.60
C ILE A 45 5.28 -0.88 -14.60
N ARG A 46 5.89 -2.04 -14.38
CA ARG A 46 5.41 -3.03 -13.41
C ARG A 46 5.52 -2.52 -11.98
N LEU A 47 6.62 -1.87 -11.63
CA LEU A 47 6.81 -1.24 -10.31
C LEU A 47 5.78 -0.12 -10.07
N LEU A 48 5.53 0.73 -11.08
CA LEU A 48 4.47 1.75 -11.03
C LEU A 48 3.08 1.13 -10.81
N GLN A 49 2.73 0.08 -11.57
CA GLN A 49 1.45 -0.61 -11.41
C GLN A 49 1.31 -1.23 -10.02
N GLN A 50 2.38 -1.83 -9.50
CA GLN A 50 2.39 -2.41 -8.17
C GLN A 50 2.16 -1.34 -7.09
N GLN A 51 2.84 -0.19 -7.19
CA GLN A 51 2.65 0.93 -6.27
C GLN A 51 1.21 1.46 -6.31
N ALA A 52 0.65 1.64 -7.51
CA ALA A 52 -0.72 2.12 -7.69
C ALA A 52 -1.77 1.15 -7.11
N MET A 53 -1.58 -0.17 -7.29
CA MET A 53 -2.45 -1.19 -6.73
C MET A 53 -2.39 -1.21 -5.20
N VAL A 54 -1.19 -1.12 -4.61
CA VAL A 54 -1.03 -1.08 -3.14
C VAL A 54 -1.70 0.16 -2.56
N HIS A 55 -1.51 1.33 -3.16
CA HIS A 55 -2.16 2.57 -2.74
C HIS A 55 -3.69 2.50 -2.84
N SER A 56 -4.21 1.94 -3.94
CA SER A 56 -5.66 1.72 -4.11
C SER A 56 -6.22 0.78 -3.04
N ALA A 57 -5.51 -0.31 -2.74
CA ALA A 57 -5.89 -1.23 -1.67
C ALA A 57 -5.88 -0.57 -0.29
N MET A 58 -4.86 0.24 0.04
CA MET A 58 -4.81 1.00 1.30
C MET A 58 -5.99 1.96 1.42
N THR A 59 -6.30 2.68 0.33
CA THR A 59 -7.44 3.60 0.27
C THR A 59 -8.77 2.87 0.48
N ALA A 60 -8.94 1.70 -0.14
CA ALA A 60 -10.15 0.88 0.04
C ALA A 60 -10.28 0.40 1.49
N GLN A 61 -9.20 -0.08 2.12
CA GLN A 61 -9.21 -0.49 3.53
C GLN A 61 -9.55 0.68 4.46
N PHE A 62 -9.02 1.87 4.19
CA PHE A 62 -9.38 3.08 4.93
C PHE A 62 -10.86 3.46 4.77
N GLY A 63 -11.39 3.38 3.55
CA GLY A 63 -12.82 3.61 3.28
C GLY A 63 -13.74 2.62 4.00
N LEU A 64 -13.33 1.35 4.12
CA LEU A 64 -14.05 0.33 4.89
C LEU A 64 -14.07 0.64 6.39
N LEU A 65 -13.04 1.27 6.94
CA LEU A 65 -13.02 1.74 8.34
C LEU A 65 -13.92 2.96 8.57
N GLN A 66 -14.00 3.87 7.60
CA GLN A 66 -14.84 5.06 7.73
C GLN A 66 -16.34 4.76 7.72
N LYS A 67 -16.78 3.75 6.96
CA LYS A 67 -18.20 3.37 6.85
C LYS A 67 -18.86 3.10 8.22
N PRO A 68 -18.36 2.17 9.06
CA PRO A 68 -18.95 1.89 10.36
C PRO A 68 -18.83 3.08 11.32
N LEU A 69 -17.75 3.87 11.26
CA LEU A 69 -17.64 5.09 12.07
C LEU A 69 -18.76 6.09 11.75
N LYS A 70 -19.06 6.30 10.47
CA LYS A 70 -20.16 7.16 10.03
C LYS A 70 -21.53 6.60 10.40
N THR A 71 -21.71 5.28 10.32
CA THR A 71 -22.97 4.63 10.73
C THR A 71 -23.22 4.78 12.23
N VAL A 72 -22.24 4.47 13.08
CA VAL A 72 -22.37 4.62 14.54
C VAL A 72 -22.66 6.07 14.92
N LEU A 73 -21.96 7.04 14.33
CA LEU A 73 -22.17 8.47 14.60
C LEU A 73 -23.56 8.97 14.17
N ASN A 74 -24.17 8.38 13.14
CA ASN A 74 -25.53 8.74 12.69
C ASN A 74 -26.63 8.04 13.50
N GLU A 75 -26.39 6.84 14.03
CA GLU A 75 -27.37 6.12 14.88
C GLU A 75 -27.41 6.65 16.32
N THR A 76 -26.39 7.42 16.74
CA THR A 76 -26.35 8.06 18.07
C THR A 76 -27.02 9.45 18.09
N LYS A 77 -27.73 9.84 17.03
CA LYS A 77 -28.40 11.14 16.89
C LYS A 77 -29.91 10.97 16.79
#